data_AF-A0A1B0GMW1-F1
#
_entry.id   AF-A0A1B0GMW1-F1
#
_cell.length_a   1.000
_cell.length_b   1.000
_cell.length_c   1.000
_cell.angle_alpha   90.00
_cell.angle_beta   90.00
_cell.angle_gamma   90.00
#
_symmetry.space_group_name_H-M   'P 1'
#
loop_
_entity.id
_entity.type
_entity.pdbx_description
1 polymer ?
#
loop_
_entity_poly.entity_id
_entity_poly.type
_entity_poly.pdbx_seq_one_letter_code
_entity_poly.pdbx_strand_id
1 'polypeptide(L)'
;MWIWNEATPADAHVSGGNQAGGGGPIFPCMYCGASFPHQSKLTRHILSHSLETLKYRETPHLLHPSHLPPNPLKKYQSDYTLSLPKEHATIEVIHTPGHTTDHVVITHEESGALFSGDCILGDSTAVFEDLFDYMKSLERILQLEPSVIYPAHGSIIENPIERIKYYIIHRNKREEAIYELLKTKKEHLFSDLDIVKIIYKETPTEMWPAAAYNVNHHLKKLAKEHKVVQSEKDDQTLWQFSEKQSLQLQISDHRGEEGV
;
A
#
# COMPACT_ATOMS: atom_id res chain seq x y z
N MET A 1 -12.71 3.93 -3.66
CA MET A 1 -11.30 3.54 -3.50
C MET A 1 -10.49 4.82 -3.65
N TRP A 2 -9.89 5.31 -2.57
CA TRP A 2 -9.25 6.63 -2.53
C TRP A 2 -7.76 6.44 -2.84
N ILE A 3 -7.32 6.91 -4.00
CA ILE A 3 -5.90 7.02 -4.33
C ILE A 3 -5.38 8.29 -3.64
N TRP A 4 -4.34 8.15 -2.84
CA TRP A 4 -3.73 9.29 -2.16
C TRP A 4 -2.35 9.61 -2.75
N ASN A 5 -2.23 10.83 -3.27
CA ASN A 5 -0.97 11.39 -3.73
C ASN A 5 -0.44 12.36 -2.67
N GLU A 6 0.60 11.95 -1.95
CA GLU A 6 1.47 12.89 -1.24
C GLU A 6 2.39 13.55 -2.26
N ALA A 7 1.84 14.46 -3.07
CA ALA A 7 2.67 15.31 -3.90
C ALA A 7 3.51 16.21 -2.98
N THR A 8 4.83 16.10 -3.08
CA THR A 8 5.75 17.14 -2.62
C THR A 8 5.56 18.39 -3.50
N PRO A 9 5.88 19.61 -3.03
CA PRO A 9 5.60 20.86 -3.77
C PRO A 9 6.32 21.06 -5.11
N ALA A 10 7.05 20.07 -5.65
CA ALA A 10 7.98 20.26 -6.75
C ALA A 10 7.38 20.15 -8.17
N ASP A 11 6.14 19.65 -8.34
CA ASP A 11 5.62 19.29 -9.68
C ASP A 11 4.50 20.20 -10.22
N ALA A 12 4.29 21.38 -9.63
CA ALA A 12 3.30 22.34 -10.12
C ALA A 12 3.84 23.25 -11.24
N HIS A 13 4.12 22.69 -12.43
CA HIS A 13 4.29 23.50 -13.64
C HIS A 13 2.98 23.62 -14.43
N VAL A 14 2.39 24.80 -14.32
CA VAL A 14 1.24 25.30 -15.08
C VAL A 14 1.62 25.51 -16.55
N SER A 15 0.87 24.90 -17.46
CA SER A 15 0.72 25.40 -18.83
C SER A 15 -0.77 25.55 -19.17
N GLY A 16 -1.23 26.80 -19.10
CA GLY A 16 -2.55 27.20 -19.56
C GLY A 16 -2.54 27.44 -21.07
N GLY A 17 -3.53 26.86 -21.76
CA GLY A 17 -3.83 27.12 -23.17
C GLY A 17 -5.30 26.85 -23.42
N ASN A 18 -6.10 27.93 -23.43
CA ASN A 18 -7.54 27.90 -23.71
C ASN A 18 -7.76 28.14 -25.20
N GLN A 19 -8.41 27.22 -25.92
CA GLN A 19 -9.25 27.55 -27.08
C GLN A 19 -10.40 26.55 -27.23
N ALA A 20 -11.58 27.11 -27.48
CA ALA A 20 -12.87 26.46 -27.58
C ALA A 20 -13.07 25.75 -28.93
N GLY A 21 -13.67 24.56 -28.89
CA GLY A 21 -14.22 23.84 -30.03
C GLY A 21 -15.19 22.77 -29.53
N GLY A 22 -16.46 22.85 -29.94
CA GLY A 22 -17.56 22.06 -29.40
C GLY A 22 -17.39 20.54 -29.53
N GLY A 23 -17.57 19.85 -28.40
CA GLY A 23 -17.60 18.40 -28.27
C GLY A 23 -17.19 18.04 -26.85
N GLY A 24 -18.13 17.67 -25.98
CA GLY A 24 -17.80 17.18 -24.65
C GLY A 24 -16.83 15.99 -24.71
N PRO A 25 -16.13 15.66 -23.60
CA PRO A 25 -15.16 14.57 -23.61
C PRO A 25 -15.81 13.27 -24.09
N ILE A 26 -15.17 12.64 -25.08
CA ILE A 26 -15.54 11.32 -25.58
C ILE A 26 -14.81 10.29 -24.72
N PHE A 27 -15.57 9.35 -24.17
CA PHE A 27 -15.08 8.30 -23.30
C PHE A 27 -15.01 6.98 -24.10
N PRO A 28 -13.82 6.52 -24.52
CA PRO A 28 -13.67 5.25 -25.25
C PRO A 28 -13.72 4.06 -24.29
N CYS A 29 -14.32 2.96 -24.74
CA CYS A 29 -14.27 1.68 -24.05
C CYS A 29 -12.92 1.02 -24.26
N MET A 30 -12.25 0.67 -23.17
CA MET A 30 -10.96 -0.02 -23.19
C MET A 30 -11.00 -1.42 -23.84
N TYR A 31 -12.17 -2.07 -23.91
CA TYR A 31 -12.31 -3.44 -24.43
C TYR A 31 -12.62 -3.51 -25.92
N CYS A 32 -13.37 -2.55 -26.48
CA CYS A 32 -13.80 -2.60 -27.88
C CYS A 32 -13.65 -1.29 -28.66
N GLY A 33 -13.12 -0.23 -28.04
CA GLY A 33 -12.92 1.07 -28.68
C GLY A 33 -14.19 1.89 -28.92
N ALA A 34 -15.37 1.41 -28.52
CA ALA A 34 -16.63 2.15 -28.66
C ALA A 34 -16.58 3.46 -27.86
N SER A 35 -17.03 4.55 -28.47
CA SER A 35 -16.92 5.90 -27.93
C SER A 35 -18.25 6.43 -27.39
N PHE A 36 -18.23 6.99 -26.18
CA PHE A 36 -19.44 7.45 -25.49
C PHE A 36 -19.37 8.94 -25.12
N PRO A 37 -20.47 9.70 -25.26
CA PRO A 37 -20.50 11.13 -24.92
C PRO A 37 -20.63 11.41 -23.42
N HIS A 38 -20.91 10.39 -22.60
CA HIS A 38 -21.05 10.49 -21.14
C HIS A 38 -20.46 9.27 -20.45
N GLN A 39 -19.78 9.50 -19.33
CA GLN A 39 -19.16 8.45 -18.51
C GLN A 39 -20.16 7.40 -18.03
N SER A 40 -21.40 7.77 -17.69
CA SER A 40 -22.45 6.83 -17.28
C SER A 40 -22.84 5.83 -18.37
N LYS A 41 -22.78 6.24 -19.66
CA LYS A 41 -23.01 5.35 -20.80
C LYS A 41 -21.83 4.41 -21.01
N LEU A 42 -20.61 4.91 -20.85
CA LEU A 42 -19.40 4.07 -20.84
C LEU A 42 -19.47 3.03 -19.71
N THR A 43 -19.78 3.43 -18.47
CA THR A 43 -19.88 2.51 -17.33
C THR A 43 -20.90 1.41 -17.60
N ARG A 44 -22.09 1.74 -18.11
CA ARG A 44 -23.12 0.75 -18.49
C ARG A 44 -22.60 -0.20 -19.58
N HIS A 45 -21.86 0.31 -20.54
CA HIS A 45 -21.30 -0.50 -21.62
C HIS A 45 -20.14 -1.40 -21.15
N ILE A 46 -19.27 -0.93 -20.25
CA ILE A 46 -18.23 -1.75 -19.63
C ILE A 46 -18.86 -2.94 -18.90
N LEU A 47 -20.00 -2.76 -18.26
CA LEU A 47 -20.75 -3.87 -17.64
C LEU A 47 -21.26 -4.91 -18.67
N SER A 48 -21.47 -4.55 -19.94
CA SER A 48 -21.76 -5.56 -20.98
C SER A 48 -20.54 -6.42 -21.36
N HIS A 49 -19.32 -5.87 -21.27
CA HIS A 49 -18.10 -6.68 -21.33
C HIS A 49 -17.94 -7.54 -20.07
N SER A 50 -18.44 -7.05 -18.92
CA SER A 50 -18.51 -7.84 -17.68
C SER A 50 -19.38 -9.10 -17.83
N LEU A 51 -20.45 -9.06 -18.62
CA LEU A 51 -21.26 -10.24 -18.96
C LEU A 51 -20.50 -11.25 -19.84
N GLU A 52 -19.56 -10.80 -20.68
CA GLU A 52 -18.67 -11.71 -21.40
C GLU A 52 -17.52 -12.25 -20.53
N THR A 53 -17.00 -11.46 -19.59
CA THR A 53 -16.06 -11.96 -18.56
C THR A 53 -16.76 -12.90 -17.57
N LEU A 54 -18.08 -12.79 -17.40
CA LEU A 54 -18.88 -13.78 -16.68
C LEU A 54 -18.93 -15.13 -17.41
N LYS A 55 -18.81 -15.19 -18.75
CA LYS A 55 -18.63 -16.47 -19.45
C LYS A 55 -17.35 -17.19 -19.01
N TYR A 56 -16.28 -16.45 -18.71
CA TYR A 56 -15.03 -17.02 -18.14
C TYR A 56 -15.19 -17.46 -16.68
N ARG A 57 -16.05 -16.80 -15.91
CA ARG A 57 -16.44 -17.22 -14.55
C ARG A 57 -17.31 -18.48 -14.56
N GLU A 58 -18.07 -18.68 -15.63
CA GLU A 58 -18.99 -19.80 -15.81
C GLU A 58 -18.39 -21.00 -16.57
N THR A 59 -17.16 -20.91 -17.10
CA THR A 59 -16.44 -22.08 -17.63
C THR A 59 -15.81 -22.89 -16.50
N PRO A 60 -16.41 -23.99 -16.03
CA PRO A 60 -15.90 -24.81 -14.93
C PRO A 60 -14.77 -25.74 -15.41
N HIS A 61 -14.34 -25.62 -16.66
CA HIS A 61 -13.53 -26.62 -17.36
C HIS A 61 -12.02 -26.35 -17.27
N LEU A 62 -11.58 -25.18 -16.79
CA LEU A 62 -10.16 -24.84 -16.68
C LEU A 62 -9.57 -25.06 -15.28
N LEU A 63 -10.40 -25.38 -14.28
CA LEU A 63 -9.94 -25.69 -12.93
C LEU A 63 -10.55 -27.03 -12.51
N HIS A 64 -9.81 -28.12 -12.69
CA HIS A 64 -10.21 -29.39 -12.07
C HIS A 64 -10.24 -29.20 -10.55
N PRO A 65 -11.27 -29.66 -9.82
CA PRO A 65 -11.43 -29.42 -8.38
C PRO A 65 -10.24 -29.85 -7.52
N SER A 66 -9.39 -30.75 -8.02
CA SER A 66 -8.14 -31.17 -7.37
C SER A 66 -7.04 -30.11 -7.37
N HIS A 67 -7.14 -29.06 -8.18
CA HIS A 67 -6.17 -27.96 -8.25
C HIS A 67 -6.61 -26.73 -7.45
N LEU A 68 -7.83 -26.72 -6.93
CA LEU A 68 -8.28 -25.70 -6.00
C LEU A 68 -7.84 -26.11 -4.59
N PRO A 69 -7.30 -25.17 -3.77
CA PRO A 69 -7.02 -25.46 -2.38
C PRO A 69 -8.30 -25.96 -1.69
N PRO A 70 -8.20 -26.93 -0.77
CA PRO A 70 -9.35 -27.70 -0.26
C PRO A 70 -10.39 -26.88 0.52
N ASN A 71 -10.22 -25.56 0.65
CA ASN A 71 -11.22 -24.69 1.25
C ASN A 71 -11.03 -23.22 0.82
N PRO A 72 -11.93 -22.64 -0.01
CA PRO A 72 -11.87 -21.23 -0.41
C PRO A 72 -12.18 -20.25 0.73
N LEU A 73 -12.59 -20.74 1.91
CA LEU A 73 -12.95 -19.93 3.08
C LEU A 73 -11.94 -20.04 4.25
N LYS A 74 -10.83 -20.77 4.08
CA LYS A 74 -9.73 -20.67 5.05
C LYS A 74 -9.08 -19.31 4.85
N LYS A 75 -8.98 -18.49 5.91
CA LYS A 75 -8.14 -17.29 5.90
C LYS A 75 -6.77 -17.69 5.35
N TYR A 76 -6.46 -17.23 4.14
CA TYR A 76 -5.17 -17.49 3.53
C TYR A 76 -4.15 -16.67 4.32
N GLN A 77 -3.34 -17.35 5.11
CA GLN A 77 -2.31 -16.76 5.97
C GLN A 77 -0.93 -17.34 5.68
N SER A 78 -0.83 -18.14 4.61
CA SER A 78 0.39 -18.84 4.23
C SER A 78 0.53 -18.80 2.73
N ASP A 79 1.77 -18.87 2.27
CA ASP A 79 2.06 -18.87 0.84
C ASP A 79 1.67 -20.19 0.21
N TYR A 80 1.51 -20.16 -1.10
CA TYR A 80 1.13 -21.31 -1.89
C TYR A 80 1.76 -21.26 -3.28
N THR A 81 2.51 -22.30 -3.63
CA THR A 81 3.10 -22.46 -4.96
C THR A 81 2.22 -23.36 -5.81
N LEU A 82 1.83 -22.87 -6.98
CA LEU A 82 1.09 -23.59 -8.01
C LEU A 82 2.01 -23.79 -9.23
N SER A 83 2.49 -25.03 -9.40
CA SER A 83 3.19 -25.42 -10.62
C SER A 83 2.19 -25.83 -11.70
N LEU A 84 2.35 -25.32 -12.92
CA LEU A 84 1.55 -25.64 -14.11
C LEU A 84 2.42 -26.31 -15.17
N PRO A 85 2.72 -27.63 -15.05
CA PRO A 85 3.74 -28.29 -15.87
C PRO A 85 3.45 -28.28 -17.37
N LYS A 86 2.17 -28.24 -17.76
CA LYS A 86 1.78 -28.20 -19.18
C LYS A 86 2.08 -26.86 -19.84
N GLU A 87 2.05 -25.79 -19.06
CA GLU A 87 2.27 -24.42 -19.52
C GLU A 87 3.68 -23.92 -19.24
N HIS A 88 4.55 -24.77 -18.64
CA HIS A 88 5.89 -24.41 -18.19
C HIS A 88 5.90 -23.12 -17.36
N ALA A 89 4.93 -22.99 -16.46
CA ALA A 89 4.74 -21.82 -15.63
C ALA A 89 4.65 -22.20 -14.14
N THR A 90 5.32 -21.42 -13.31
CA THR A 90 5.32 -21.57 -11.85
C THR A 90 4.83 -20.28 -11.24
N ILE A 91 3.70 -20.38 -10.53
CA ILE A 91 3.01 -19.26 -9.91
C ILE A 91 3.12 -19.38 -8.40
N GLU A 92 3.62 -18.37 -7.71
CA GLU A 92 3.56 -18.33 -6.25
C GLU A 92 2.58 -17.26 -5.78
N VAL A 93 1.70 -17.64 -4.86
CA VAL A 93 0.80 -16.75 -4.15
C VAL A 93 1.40 -16.47 -2.79
N ILE A 94 1.74 -15.22 -2.54
CA ILE A 94 2.51 -14.81 -1.37
C ILE A 94 1.64 -13.90 -0.51
N HIS A 95 1.38 -14.30 0.74
CA HIS A 95 0.58 -13.50 1.67
C HIS A 95 1.35 -12.24 2.06
N THR A 96 0.75 -11.08 1.79
CA THR A 96 1.35 -9.74 1.93
C THR A 96 0.36 -8.79 2.61
N PRO A 97 -0.01 -9.06 3.88
CA PRO A 97 -1.00 -8.26 4.59
C PRO A 97 -0.53 -6.81 4.78
N GLY A 98 -1.50 -5.94 5.04
CA GLY A 98 -1.26 -4.53 5.38
C GLY A 98 -2.14 -3.60 4.57
N HIS A 99 -2.22 -3.79 3.25
CA HIS A 99 -3.24 -3.11 2.43
C HIS A 99 -4.65 -3.54 2.90
N THR A 100 -4.87 -4.85 2.90
CA THR A 100 -5.93 -5.55 3.62
C THR A 100 -5.33 -6.73 4.38
N THR A 101 -6.08 -7.28 5.34
CA THR A 101 -5.63 -8.45 6.11
C THR A 101 -5.40 -9.73 5.28
N ASP A 102 -6.02 -9.83 4.11
CA ASP A 102 -6.00 -10.99 3.21
C ASP A 102 -5.26 -10.72 1.88
N HIS A 103 -4.55 -9.59 1.79
CA HIS A 103 -3.84 -9.20 0.56
C HIS A 103 -2.76 -10.22 0.19
N VAL A 104 -2.63 -10.51 -1.11
CA VAL A 104 -1.60 -11.38 -1.68
C VAL A 104 -0.92 -10.69 -2.85
N VAL A 105 0.35 -11.01 -3.09
CA VAL A 105 1.00 -10.78 -4.38
C VAL A 105 1.17 -12.10 -5.09
N ILE A 106 1.27 -12.06 -6.41
CA ILE A 106 1.47 -13.24 -7.23
C ILE A 106 2.77 -13.09 -8.00
N THR A 107 3.65 -14.08 -7.96
CA THR A 107 4.87 -14.12 -8.78
C THR A 107 4.70 -15.13 -9.92
N HIS A 108 5.37 -14.84 -11.02
CA HIS A 108 5.58 -15.79 -12.11
C HIS A 108 7.09 -15.98 -12.27
N GLU A 109 7.57 -17.15 -11.87
CA GLU A 109 9.00 -17.43 -11.68
C GLU A 109 9.78 -17.29 -12.99
N GLU A 110 9.27 -17.86 -14.07
CA GLU A 110 9.99 -17.95 -15.35
C GLU A 110 10.22 -16.58 -16.00
N SER A 111 9.34 -15.60 -15.74
CA SER A 111 9.53 -14.23 -16.23
C SER A 111 10.04 -13.25 -15.18
N GLY A 112 10.19 -13.68 -13.92
CA GLY A 112 10.48 -12.80 -12.78
C GLY A 112 9.43 -11.70 -12.56
N ALA A 113 8.19 -11.89 -13.03
CA ALA A 113 7.13 -10.89 -12.93
C ALA A 113 6.42 -10.98 -11.58
N LEU A 114 6.00 -9.83 -11.04
CA LEU A 114 5.19 -9.76 -9.83
C LEU A 114 3.92 -8.95 -10.09
N PHE A 115 2.77 -9.52 -9.76
CA PHE A 115 1.47 -8.85 -9.75
C PHE A 115 1.21 -8.35 -8.33
N SER A 116 1.33 -7.03 -8.11
CA SER A 116 1.35 -6.44 -6.77
C SER A 116 -0.03 -6.15 -6.20
N GLY A 117 -1.10 -6.27 -7.01
CA GLY A 117 -2.42 -5.82 -6.62
C GLY A 117 -2.39 -4.35 -6.19
N ASP A 118 -2.93 -4.08 -5.01
CA ASP A 118 -2.96 -2.75 -4.40
C ASP A 118 -1.82 -2.50 -3.39
N CYS A 119 -0.91 -3.47 -3.21
CA CYS A 119 0.23 -3.31 -2.32
C CYS A 119 1.24 -2.30 -2.86
N ILE A 120 1.56 -2.33 -4.15
CA ILE A 120 2.47 -1.39 -4.83
C ILE A 120 1.78 -0.91 -6.10
N LEU A 121 1.70 0.42 -6.29
CA LEU A 121 1.01 1.07 -7.41
C LEU A 121 2.02 1.71 -8.36
N GLY A 122 1.63 1.89 -9.62
CA GLY A 122 2.49 2.48 -10.66
C GLY A 122 2.83 3.95 -10.37
N ASP A 123 1.80 4.79 -10.27
CA ASP A 123 1.96 6.24 -10.34
C ASP A 123 1.76 6.98 -8.99
N SER A 124 1.23 6.31 -7.97
CA SER A 124 0.87 6.91 -6.67
C SER A 124 1.28 6.03 -5.50
N THR A 125 0.95 6.40 -4.25
CA THR A 125 1.18 5.52 -3.09
C THR A 125 -0.08 4.73 -2.73
N ALA A 126 0.09 3.57 -2.10
CA ALA A 126 -1.02 2.75 -1.62
C ALA A 126 -1.52 3.23 -0.25
N VAL A 127 -2.81 3.01 -0.01
CA VAL A 127 -3.44 3.10 1.33
C VAL A 127 -3.32 1.73 2.01
N PHE A 128 -3.38 1.67 3.34
CA PHE A 128 -3.27 0.44 4.12
C PHE A 128 -4.16 0.49 5.36
N GLU A 129 -4.60 -0.69 5.79
CA GLU A 129 -5.28 -0.93 7.06
C GLU A 129 -4.29 -1.02 8.23
N ASP A 130 -3.08 -1.54 7.98
CA ASP A 130 -2.03 -1.70 9.00
C ASP A 130 -0.63 -1.45 8.44
N LEU A 131 0.02 -0.38 8.89
CA LEU A 131 1.36 -0.02 8.40
C LEU A 131 2.45 -0.99 8.84
N PHE A 132 2.31 -1.66 10.00
CA PHE A 132 3.35 -2.57 10.49
C PHE A 132 3.43 -3.83 9.61
N ASP A 133 2.28 -4.43 9.31
CA ASP A 133 2.21 -5.57 8.40
C ASP A 133 2.55 -5.15 6.96
N TYR A 134 2.10 -3.97 6.54
CA TYR A 134 2.41 -3.44 5.21
C TYR A 134 3.92 -3.26 4.98
N MET A 135 4.66 -2.69 5.95
CA MET A 135 6.11 -2.51 5.83
C MET A 135 6.84 -3.86 5.77
N LYS A 136 6.39 -4.86 6.55
CA LYS A 136 6.93 -6.22 6.46
C LYS A 136 6.66 -6.86 5.10
N SER A 137 5.48 -6.63 4.54
CA SER A 137 5.13 -7.09 3.19
C SER A 137 6.01 -6.44 2.12
N LEU A 138 6.31 -5.14 2.23
CA LEU A 138 7.23 -4.46 1.31
C LEU A 138 8.65 -5.03 1.39
N GLU A 139 9.19 -5.22 2.60
CA GLU A 139 10.52 -5.84 2.80
C GLU A 139 10.57 -7.26 2.24
N ARG A 140 9.48 -8.02 2.43
CA ARG A 140 9.33 -9.36 1.86
C ARG A 140 9.33 -9.33 0.33
N ILE A 141 8.56 -8.42 -0.28
CA ILE A 141 8.52 -8.25 -1.74
C ILE A 141 9.88 -7.81 -2.28
N LEU A 142 10.62 -6.97 -1.54
CA LEU A 142 11.97 -6.55 -1.91
C LEU A 142 12.93 -7.75 -2.02
N GLN A 143 12.81 -8.74 -1.13
CA GLN A 143 13.61 -9.97 -1.14
C GLN A 143 13.28 -10.92 -2.29
N LEU A 144 12.13 -10.75 -2.97
CA LEU A 144 11.78 -11.54 -4.16
C LEU A 144 12.51 -11.05 -5.42
N GLU A 145 13.15 -9.90 -5.36
CA GLU A 145 13.89 -9.28 -6.46
C GLU A 145 13.16 -9.31 -7.83
N PRO A 146 11.90 -8.83 -7.90
CA PRO A 146 11.11 -8.91 -9.13
C PRO A 146 11.77 -8.10 -10.27
N SER A 147 11.71 -8.64 -11.49
CA SER A 147 12.22 -8.00 -12.70
C SER A 147 11.25 -6.96 -13.26
N VAL A 148 9.95 -7.12 -13.01
CA VAL A 148 8.88 -6.17 -13.38
C VAL A 148 7.71 -6.29 -12.41
N ILE A 149 7.05 -5.18 -12.09
CA ILE A 149 5.79 -5.20 -11.33
C ILE A 149 4.62 -4.74 -12.19
N TYR A 150 3.55 -5.54 -12.18
CA TYR A 150 2.24 -5.24 -12.76
C TYR A 150 1.25 -4.87 -11.64
N PRO A 151 1.01 -3.56 -11.41
CA PRO A 151 0.09 -3.13 -10.37
C PRO A 151 -1.38 -3.23 -10.82
N ALA A 152 -2.31 -3.22 -9.86
CA ALA A 152 -3.73 -3.06 -10.17
C ALA A 152 -4.06 -1.66 -10.71
N HIS A 153 -3.26 -0.66 -10.31
CA HIS A 153 -3.44 0.73 -10.71
C HIS A 153 -2.13 1.41 -11.10
N GLY A 154 -2.22 2.25 -12.14
CA GLY A 154 -1.11 3.02 -12.68
C GLY A 154 -0.25 2.24 -13.68
N SER A 155 0.87 2.83 -14.05
CA SER A 155 1.80 2.30 -15.04
C SER A 155 2.51 1.02 -14.59
N ILE A 156 2.98 0.23 -15.55
CA ILE A 156 3.91 -0.88 -15.29
C ILE A 156 5.18 -0.31 -14.66
N ILE A 157 5.72 -1.02 -13.66
CA ILE A 157 6.93 -0.61 -12.96
C ILE A 157 8.11 -1.42 -13.51
N GLU A 158 8.90 -0.78 -14.36
CA GLU A 158 10.09 -1.37 -15.00
C GLU A 158 11.34 -1.32 -14.10
N ASN A 159 11.33 -0.51 -13.03
CA ASN A 159 12.37 -0.46 -12.00
C ASN A 159 11.82 -0.88 -10.62
N PRO A 160 11.48 -2.17 -10.40
CA PRO A 160 10.78 -2.62 -9.20
C PRO A 160 11.51 -2.32 -7.90
N ILE A 161 12.80 -2.60 -7.85
CA ILE A 161 13.62 -2.45 -6.63
C ILE A 161 13.64 -1.00 -6.17
N GLU A 162 13.82 -0.06 -7.10
CA GLU A 162 13.77 1.36 -6.80
C GLU A 162 12.39 1.77 -6.29
N ARG A 163 11.33 1.28 -6.92
CA ARG A 163 9.96 1.59 -6.51
C ARG A 163 9.63 1.08 -5.11
N ILE A 164 10.00 -0.16 -4.79
CA ILE A 164 9.79 -0.75 -3.46
C ILE A 164 10.58 0.04 -2.41
N LYS A 165 11.86 0.36 -2.68
CA LYS A 165 12.68 1.19 -1.79
C LYS A 165 12.10 2.58 -1.59
N TYR A 166 11.57 3.20 -2.64
CA TYR A 166 10.87 4.48 -2.53
C TYR A 166 9.70 4.40 -1.54
N TYR A 167 8.86 3.36 -1.62
CA TYR A 167 7.78 3.15 -0.67
C TYR A 167 8.29 3.04 0.77
N ILE A 168 9.31 2.20 1.00
CA ILE A 168 9.90 1.98 2.34
C ILE A 168 10.48 3.28 2.89
N ILE A 169 11.30 3.98 2.11
CA ILE A 169 11.96 5.23 2.50
C ILE A 169 10.92 6.32 2.79
N HIS A 170 9.91 6.46 1.93
CA HIS A 170 8.86 7.46 2.08
C HIS A 170 8.12 7.29 3.41
N ARG A 171 7.76 6.05 3.78
CA ARG A 171 7.10 5.75 5.06
C ARG A 171 8.04 5.91 6.25
N ASN A 172 9.29 5.46 6.16
CA ASN A 172 10.27 5.61 7.23
C ASN A 172 10.57 7.08 7.53
N LYS A 173 10.68 7.93 6.50
CA LYS A 173 10.88 9.38 6.67
C LYS A 173 9.74 10.03 7.46
N ARG A 174 8.50 9.62 7.20
CA ARG A 174 7.33 10.10 7.94
C ARG A 174 7.35 9.62 9.39
N GLU A 175 7.64 8.34 9.60
CA GLU A 175 7.73 7.74 10.92
C GLU A 175 8.80 8.41 11.79
N GLU A 176 9.98 8.67 11.23
CA GLU A 176 11.09 9.33 11.91
C GLU A 176 10.69 10.74 12.37
N ALA A 177 10.03 11.52 11.51
CA ALA A 177 9.55 12.85 11.88
C ALA A 177 8.53 12.82 13.04
N ILE A 178 7.62 11.84 13.05
CA ILE A 178 6.64 11.64 14.13
C ILE A 178 7.35 11.21 15.42
N TYR A 179 8.25 10.24 15.31
CA TYR A 179 8.97 9.68 16.45
C TYR A 179 9.86 10.73 17.13
N GLU A 180 10.64 11.51 16.36
CA GLU A 180 11.51 12.55 16.92
C GLU A 180 10.71 13.70 17.57
N LEU A 181 9.52 14.03 17.04
CA LEU A 181 8.61 14.98 17.69
C LEU A 181 8.19 14.49 19.08
N LEU A 182 7.71 13.25 19.17
CA LEU A 182 7.25 12.66 20.43
C LEU A 182 8.39 12.52 21.44
N LYS A 183 9.55 12.06 20.98
CA LYS A 183 10.76 11.90 21.80
C LYS A 183 11.27 13.24 22.36
N THR A 184 11.30 14.28 21.54
CA THR A 184 11.71 15.63 21.96
C THR A 184 10.76 16.21 23.02
N LYS A 185 9.47 15.89 22.91
CA LYS A 185 8.41 16.39 23.81
C LYS A 185 7.81 15.24 24.63
N LYS A 186 8.67 14.45 25.27
CA LYS A 186 8.30 13.19 25.94
C LYS A 186 7.21 13.29 27.00
N GLU A 187 7.06 14.43 27.68
CA GLU A 187 6.03 14.66 28.71
C GLU A 187 4.68 15.13 28.14
N HIS A 188 4.61 15.39 26.83
CA HIS A 188 3.41 15.92 26.18
C HIS A 188 2.56 14.81 25.58
N LEU A 189 1.23 14.95 25.72
CA LEU A 189 0.24 14.09 25.10
C LEU A 189 -0.24 14.74 23.79
N PHE A 190 -0.12 14.03 22.68
CA PHE A 190 -0.54 14.51 21.37
C PHE A 190 -1.76 13.74 20.85
N SER A 191 -2.74 14.45 20.31
CA SER A 191 -3.69 13.83 19.37
C SER A 191 -3.06 13.69 17.98
N ASP A 192 -3.65 12.86 17.12
CA ASP A 192 -3.22 12.72 15.72
C ASP A 192 -3.22 14.08 15.00
N LEU A 193 -4.21 14.94 15.27
CA LEU A 193 -4.32 16.28 14.69
C LEU A 193 -3.24 17.26 15.21
N ASP A 194 -2.79 17.12 16.45
CA ASP A 194 -1.71 17.98 16.97
C ASP A 194 -0.38 17.69 16.27
N ILE A 195 -0.13 16.42 15.98
CA ILE A 195 1.02 15.99 15.18
C ILE A 195 0.89 16.51 13.74
N VAL A 196 -0.29 16.44 13.12
CA VAL A 196 -0.54 16.98 11.78
C VAL A 196 -0.21 18.48 11.71
N LYS A 197 -0.69 19.29 12.66
CA LYS A 197 -0.40 20.74 12.71
C LYS A 197 1.09 21.05 12.76
N ILE A 198 1.90 20.15 13.31
CA ILE A 198 3.35 20.34 13.47
C ILE A 198 4.13 19.83 12.24
N ILE A 199 3.76 18.66 11.71
CA ILE A 199 4.53 17.97 10.65
C ILE A 199 4.03 18.35 9.25
N TYR A 200 2.75 18.63 9.07
CA TYR A 200 2.11 18.88 7.77
C TYR A 200 1.77 20.37 7.57
N LYS A 201 2.64 21.29 8.00
CA LYS A 201 2.40 22.75 7.95
C LYS A 201 2.06 23.29 6.55
N GLU A 202 2.62 22.67 5.52
CA GLU A 202 2.45 23.05 4.12
C GLU A 202 1.27 22.35 3.45
N THR A 203 0.61 21.41 4.14
CA THR A 203 -0.55 20.68 3.63
C THR A 203 -1.82 21.50 3.87
N PRO A 204 -2.69 21.69 2.84
CA PRO A 204 -3.96 22.40 2.99
C PRO A 204 -4.81 21.84 4.15
N THR A 205 -5.47 22.72 4.89
CA THR A 205 -6.25 22.37 6.09
C THR A 205 -7.37 21.38 5.81
N GLU A 206 -7.91 21.40 4.60
CA GLU A 206 -8.96 20.50 4.12
C GLU A 206 -8.47 19.04 4.04
N MET A 207 -7.16 18.84 3.90
CA MET A 207 -6.53 17.51 3.85
C MET A 207 -6.07 17.00 5.21
N TRP A 208 -6.16 17.81 6.28
CA TRP A 208 -5.73 17.41 7.61
C TRP A 208 -6.43 16.17 8.17
N PRO A 209 -7.73 15.92 7.92
CA PRO A 209 -8.36 14.66 8.35
C PRO A 209 -7.69 13.43 7.72
N ALA A 210 -7.32 13.50 6.44
CA ALA A 210 -6.61 12.42 5.75
C ALA A 210 -5.18 12.27 6.29
N ALA A 211 -4.48 13.38 6.54
CA ALA A 211 -3.15 13.37 7.15
C ALA A 211 -3.19 12.79 8.58
N ALA A 212 -4.23 13.09 9.36
CA ALA A 212 -4.41 12.55 10.71
C ALA A 212 -4.62 11.03 10.67
N TYR A 213 -5.40 10.54 9.70
CA TYR A 213 -5.55 9.11 9.46
C TYR A 213 -4.21 8.43 9.11
N ASN A 214 -3.37 9.07 8.28
CA ASN A 214 -2.03 8.57 7.99
C ASN A 214 -1.13 8.57 9.25
N VAL A 215 -1.14 9.66 10.04
CA VAL A 215 -0.40 9.76 11.31
C VAL A 215 -0.82 8.65 12.28
N ASN A 216 -2.12 8.36 12.38
CA ASN A 216 -2.64 7.29 13.24
C ASN A 216 -2.01 5.92 12.91
N HIS A 217 -1.83 5.60 11.63
CA HIS A 217 -1.17 4.36 11.21
C HIS A 217 0.29 4.27 11.64
N HIS A 218 1.03 5.38 11.53
CA HIS A 218 2.40 5.47 12.04
C HIS A 218 2.43 5.27 13.57
N LEU A 219 1.52 5.90 14.31
CA LEU A 219 1.46 5.79 15.76
C LEU A 219 1.10 4.36 16.22
N LYS A 220 0.15 3.71 15.55
CA LYS A 220 -0.17 2.29 15.78
C LYS A 220 1.02 1.38 15.52
N LYS A 221 1.77 1.59 14.43
CA LYS A 221 3.00 0.85 14.17
C LYS A 221 4.03 1.06 15.27
N LEU A 222 4.32 2.31 15.64
CA LEU A 222 5.25 2.64 16.73
C LEU A 222 4.81 2.03 18.07
N ALA A 223 3.51 1.93 18.32
CA ALA A 223 2.95 1.31 19.53
C ALA A 223 3.14 -0.21 19.54
N LYS A 224 2.93 -0.89 18.41
CA LYS A 224 3.28 -2.32 18.24
C LYS A 224 4.77 -2.57 18.47
N GLU A 225 5.62 -1.59 18.16
CA GLU A 225 7.06 -1.61 18.40
C GLU A 225 7.47 -1.12 19.80
N HIS A 226 6.49 -0.81 20.66
CA HIS A 226 6.67 -0.31 22.04
C HIS A 226 7.42 1.02 22.19
N LYS A 227 7.51 1.80 21.10
CA LYS A 227 8.16 3.12 21.05
C LYS A 227 7.29 4.26 21.56
N VAL A 228 5.98 4.08 21.53
CA VAL A 228 4.98 5.03 22.03
C VAL A 228 3.90 4.32 22.82
N VAL A 229 3.20 5.04 23.68
CA VAL A 229 2.04 4.56 24.43
C VAL A 229 0.78 5.32 24.01
N GLN A 230 -0.33 4.59 23.95
CA GLN A 230 -1.66 5.14 23.72
C GLN A 230 -2.36 5.33 25.06
N SER A 231 -3.10 6.43 25.20
CA SER A 231 -4.01 6.69 26.32
C SER A 231 -5.31 7.29 25.80
N GLU A 232 -6.37 7.18 26.59
CA GLU A 232 -7.67 7.78 26.29
C GLU A 232 -8.00 8.82 27.36
N LYS A 233 -8.42 10.01 26.92
CA LYS A 233 -8.88 11.08 27.80
C LYS A 233 -9.96 11.89 27.09
N ASP A 234 -11.10 12.11 27.75
CA ASP A 234 -12.21 12.91 27.24
C ASP A 234 -12.66 12.48 25.81
N ASP A 235 -12.79 11.16 25.59
CA ASP A 235 -13.09 10.51 24.30
C ASP A 235 -12.08 10.79 23.17
N GLN A 236 -10.87 11.27 23.50
CA GLN A 236 -9.78 11.47 22.57
C GLN A 236 -8.66 10.44 22.80
N THR A 237 -8.17 9.88 21.70
CA THR A 237 -6.93 9.09 21.69
C THR A 237 -5.73 10.03 21.73
N LEU A 238 -4.85 9.81 22.71
CA LEU A 238 -3.63 10.59 22.92
C LEU A 238 -2.40 9.68 22.93
N TRP A 239 -1.29 10.21 22.43
CA TRP A 239 -0.04 9.49 22.23
C TRP A 239 1.12 10.18 22.95
N GLN A 240 2.02 9.36 23.50
CA GLN A 240 3.22 9.81 24.19
C GLN A 240 4.40 8.89 23.89
N PHE A 241 5.62 9.42 23.95
CA PHE A 241 6.85 8.64 23.86
C PHE A 241 6.95 7.59 25.00
N SER A 242 7.50 6.41 24.69
CA SER A 242 7.75 5.34 25.66
C SER A 242 9.24 5.21 25.96
N GLU A 243 9.65 5.44 27.21
CA GLU A 243 11.05 5.25 27.65
C GLU A 243 11.45 3.78 27.82
N LYS A 244 10.49 2.83 27.76
CA LYS A 244 10.76 1.41 28.12
C LYS A 244 11.75 0.70 27.20
N GLN A 245 12.02 1.20 26.00
CA GLN A 245 12.94 0.56 25.04
C GLN A 245 14.38 1.10 25.08
N SER A 246 14.62 2.31 25.59
CA SER A 246 15.98 2.89 25.64
C SER A 246 16.91 2.12 26.57
N LEU A 247 16.38 1.49 27.64
CA LEU A 247 17.15 0.67 28.57
C LEU A 247 17.55 -0.70 27.98
N GLN A 248 16.76 -1.27 27.07
CA GLN A 248 17.02 -2.63 26.56
C GLN A 248 18.12 -2.67 25.49
N LEU A 249 18.28 -1.59 24.71
CA LEU A 249 19.39 -1.41 23.76
C LEU A 249 20.71 -1.03 24.47
N GLN A 250 20.66 -0.31 25.59
CA GLN A 250 21.86 0.01 26.39
C GLN A 250 22.43 -1.21 27.13
N ILE A 251 21.61 -2.20 27.47
CA ILE A 251 22.04 -3.43 28.16
C ILE A 251 22.70 -4.43 27.19
N SER A 252 22.43 -4.36 25.88
CA SER A 252 23.09 -5.21 24.88
C SER A 252 24.49 -4.73 24.50
N ASP A 253 24.76 -3.42 24.54
CA ASP A 253 26.10 -2.86 24.24
C ASP A 253 27.12 -3.08 25.38
N HIS A 254 26.68 -3.28 26.63
CA HIS A 254 27.60 -3.50 27.77
C HIS A 254 27.96 -4.97 28.04
N ARG A 255 27.42 -5.93 27.27
CA ARG A 255 27.76 -7.37 27.44
C ARG A 255 28.75 -7.90 26.40
N GLY A 256 29.41 -7.02 25.65
CA GLY A 256 30.39 -7.36 24.61
C GLY A 256 31.87 -7.20 24.98
N GLU A 257 32.22 -6.67 26.17
CA GLU A 257 33.63 -6.34 26.50
C GLU A 257 34.28 -7.15 27.62
N GLU A 258 33.60 -8.12 28.24
CA GLU A 258 34.23 -9.03 29.22
C GLU A 258 34.25 -10.47 28.71
N GLY A 259 35.31 -10.81 27.97
CA GLY A 259 35.53 -12.16 27.47
C GLY A 259 36.76 -12.28 26.57
N VAL A 260 37.96 -11.96 27.09
CA VAL A 260 39.26 -12.39 26.55
C VAL A 260 40.06 -13.03 27.68
#